data_AF-A0A920TEJ9-F1
#
_entry.id   AF-A0A920TEJ9-F1
#
_cell.length_a   1.000
_cell.length_b   1.000
_cell.length_c   1.000
_cell.angle_alpha   90.00
_cell.angle_beta   90.00
_cell.angle_gamma   90.00
#
_symmetry.space_group_name_H-M   'P 1'
#
loop_
_entity.id
_entity.type
_entity.pdbx_description
1 polymer ?
#
loop_
_entity_poly.entity_id
_entity_poly.type
_entity_poly.pdbx_seq_one_letter_code
_entity_poly.pdbx_strand_id
1 'polypeptide(L)' 'MDAFQPNVILKEKDYRVVGTRPVRHDGYDKVTGRAEYSADSHPTGYLHGKVLRSPHAHARIISLTLQKLWHTRA' A
#
# COMPACT_ATOMS: atom_id res chain seq x y z
N MET A 1 8.36 12.37 -49.51
CA MET A 1 7.46 12.75 -48.40
C MET A 1 6.71 11.50 -48.03
N ASP A 2 7.31 10.66 -47.19
CA ASP A 2 6.76 9.35 -46.86
C ASP A 2 5.68 9.52 -45.81
N ALA A 3 4.48 9.02 -46.13
CA ALA A 3 3.30 9.17 -45.32
C ALA A 3 3.42 8.36 -44.02
N PHE A 4 3.18 9.02 -42.88
CA PHE A 4 3.08 8.39 -41.58
C PHE A 4 1.94 7.35 -41.57
N GLN A 5 2.29 6.08 -41.33
CA GLN A 5 1.33 4.99 -41.14
C GLN A 5 1.01 4.89 -39.65
N PRO A 6 -0.24 5.12 -39.21
CA PRO A 6 -0.61 4.93 -37.81
C PRO A 6 -0.57 3.44 -37.44
N ASN A 7 -0.17 3.15 -36.20
CA ASN A 7 -0.09 1.78 -35.66
C ASN A 7 -1.39 1.01 -35.91
N VAL A 8 -1.28 -0.07 -36.67
CA VAL A 8 -2.36 -1.05 -36.85
C VAL A 8 -2.47 -1.85 -35.54
N ILE A 9 -3.64 -1.85 -34.93
CA ILE A 9 -3.92 -2.70 -33.77
C ILE A 9 -3.97 -4.14 -34.28
N LEU A 10 -2.86 -4.87 -34.16
CA LEU A 10 -2.76 -6.28 -34.53
C LEU A 10 -3.49 -7.14 -33.49
N LYS A 11 -4.82 -7.22 -33.58
CA LYS A 11 -5.58 -8.21 -32.80
C LYS A 11 -5.67 -9.50 -33.62
N GLU A 12 -4.64 -10.34 -33.49
CA GLU A 12 -4.54 -11.62 -34.21
C GLU A 12 -5.49 -12.69 -33.64
N LYS A 13 -5.98 -12.52 -32.40
CA LYS A 13 -6.89 -13.46 -31.74
C LYS A 13 -7.84 -12.76 -30.78
N ASP A 14 -9.11 -13.18 -30.78
CA ASP A 14 -10.08 -12.76 -29.79
C ASP A 14 -9.86 -13.51 -28.46
N TYR A 15 -9.49 -12.75 -27.44
CA TYR A 15 -9.37 -13.25 -26.07
C TYR A 15 -10.70 -13.11 -25.34
N ARG A 16 -11.06 -14.13 -24.56
CA ARG A 16 -12.30 -14.15 -23.78
C ARG A 16 -12.38 -13.05 -22.70
N VAL A 17 -11.23 -12.61 -22.17
CA VAL A 17 -11.15 -11.69 -21.03
C VAL A 17 -10.32 -10.44 -21.34
N VAL A 18 -9.24 -10.57 -22.11
CA VAL A 18 -8.37 -9.43 -22.45
C VAL A 18 -9.13 -8.44 -23.35
N GLY A 19 -9.21 -7.18 -22.90
CA GLY A 19 -9.97 -6.12 -23.58
C GLY A 19 -11.44 -5.99 -23.17
N THR A 20 -11.91 -6.85 -22.26
CA THR A 20 -13.27 -6.74 -21.66
C THR A 20 -13.22 -6.03 -20.31
N ARG A 21 -14.38 -5.69 -19.73
CA ARG A 21 -14.50 -5.10 -18.38
C ARG A 21 -15.01 -6.16 -17.38
N PRO A 22 -14.16 -7.11 -16.94
CA PRO A 22 -14.58 -8.10 -15.96
C PRO A 22 -14.83 -7.46 -14.59
N VAL A 23 -15.68 -8.11 -13.78
CA VAL A 23 -15.88 -7.73 -12.38
C VAL A 23 -14.55 -7.91 -11.64
N ARG A 24 -14.18 -6.91 -10.85
CA ARG A 24 -12.98 -6.97 -10.01
C ARG A 24 -13.17 -8.03 -8.93
N HIS A 25 -12.30 -9.05 -8.95
CA HIS A 25 -12.35 -10.17 -8.00
C HIS A 25 -12.22 -9.73 -6.54
N ASP A 26 -11.48 -8.64 -6.29
CA ASP A 26 -11.23 -8.05 -4.97
C ASP A 26 -12.29 -7.02 -4.55
N GLY A 27 -13.24 -6.68 -5.44
CA GLY A 27 -14.17 -5.57 -5.23
C GLY A 27 -15.13 -5.81 -4.06
N TYR A 28 -15.70 -7.02 -3.98
CA TYR A 28 -16.70 -7.36 -2.97
C TYR A 28 -16.12 -7.35 -1.55
N ASP A 29 -14.97 -7.98 -1.34
CA ASP A 29 -14.35 -8.07 -0.01
C ASP A 29 -13.89 -6.71 0.49
N LYS A 30 -13.42 -5.83 -0.41
CA LYS A 30 -13.05 -4.45 -0.08
C LYS A 30 -14.23 -3.59 0.34
N VAL A 31 -15.39 -3.72 -0.31
CA VAL A 31 -16.58 -2.89 0.01
C VAL A 31 -17.41 -3.44 1.18
N THR A 32 -17.26 -4.72 1.50
CA THR A 32 -17.96 -5.36 2.64
C THR A 32 -17.14 -5.38 3.92
N GLY A 33 -15.88 -4.92 3.89
CA GLY A 33 -14.98 -4.95 5.05
C GLY A 33 -14.47 -6.35 5.39
N ARG A 34 -14.56 -7.31 4.47
CA ARG A 34 -14.04 -8.67 4.62
C ARG A 34 -12.58 -8.82 4.21
N ALA A 35 -12.05 -7.85 3.46
CA ALA A 35 -10.64 -7.83 3.09
C ALA A 35 -9.79 -7.59 4.34
N GLU A 36 -8.92 -8.54 4.67
CA GLU A 36 -7.96 -8.44 5.77
C GLU A 36 -6.69 -7.69 5.30
N TYR A 37 -6.32 -6.64 6.02
CA TYR A 37 -5.07 -5.92 5.84
C TYR A 37 -4.10 -6.23 6.98
N SER A 38 -2.82 -5.89 6.82
CA SER A 38 -1.79 -6.19 7.83
C SER A 38 -2.05 -5.60 9.21
N ALA A 39 -2.88 -4.54 9.30
CA ALA A 39 -3.28 -3.93 10.57
C ALA A 39 -4.45 -4.65 11.26
N ASP A 40 -5.17 -5.53 10.55
CA ASP A 40 -6.35 -6.23 11.07
C ASP A 40 -5.99 -7.55 11.78
N SER A 41 -4.73 -7.97 11.66
CA SER A 41 -4.20 -9.18 12.30
C SER A 41 -3.87 -8.96 13.78
N HIS A 42 -4.45 -9.78 14.67
CA HIS A 42 -4.28 -9.69 16.13
C HIS A 42 -3.97 -11.04 16.79
N PRO A 43 -2.89 -11.74 16.40
CA PRO A 43 -2.50 -12.98 17.08
C PRO A 43 -1.95 -12.70 18.48
N THR A 44 -2.04 -13.71 19.35
CA THR A 44 -1.65 -13.62 20.75
C THR A 44 -0.15 -13.34 20.89
N GLY A 45 0.20 -12.34 21.72
CA GLY A 45 1.59 -11.99 22.01
C GLY A 45 2.21 -10.93 21.10
N TYR A 46 1.43 -10.26 20.25
CA TYR A 46 1.93 -9.13 19.45
C TYR A 46 2.38 -7.94 20.29
N LEU A 47 3.47 -7.32 19.85
CA LEU A 47 4.01 -6.09 20.42
C LEU A 47 3.66 -4.90 19.52
N HIS A 48 3.34 -3.77 20.13
CA HIS A 48 3.10 -2.52 19.41
C HIS A 48 4.34 -1.63 19.45
N GLY A 49 4.94 -1.36 18.28
CA GLY A 49 6.03 -0.41 18.13
C GLY A 49 5.53 0.97 17.72
N LYS A 50 6.15 2.04 18.23
CA LYS A 50 5.92 3.42 17.77
C LYS A 50 7.25 4.07 17.42
N VAL A 51 7.31 4.68 16.23
CA VAL A 51 8.51 5.35 15.75
C VAL A 51 8.52 6.81 16.22
N LEU A 52 9.58 7.21 16.94
CA LEU A 52 9.84 8.62 17.22
C LEU A 52 10.56 9.24 16.02
N ARG A 53 9.93 10.23 15.37
CA ARG A 53 10.49 10.92 14.22
C ARG A 53 11.17 12.22 14.62
N SER A 54 12.23 12.58 13.89
CA SER A 54 12.89 13.88 14.06
C SER A 54 11.94 15.02 13.71
N PRO A 55 11.85 16.08 14.53
CA PRO A 55 11.12 17.30 14.17
C PRO A 55 11.93 18.20 13.23
N HIS A 56 13.23 17.96 13.05
CA HIS A 56 14.11 18.75 12.21
C HIS A 56 14.42 18.03 10.90
N ALA A 57 14.31 18.74 9.77
CA ALA A 57 14.58 18.20 8.44
C ALA A 57 16.07 17.91 8.21
N HIS A 58 16.96 18.70 8.82
CA HIS A 58 18.41 18.46 8.82
C HIS A 58 19.00 18.88 10.17
N ALA A 59 19.50 17.91 10.93
CA ALA A 59 20.14 18.13 12.21
C ALA A 59 21.05 16.95 12.55
N ARG A 60 22.08 17.20 13.36
CA ARG A 60 22.89 16.14 13.97
C ARG A 60 22.26 15.74 15.31
N ILE A 61 22.04 14.44 15.52
CA ILE A 61 21.54 13.92 16.80
C ILE A 61 22.71 13.95 17.80
N ILE A 62 22.60 14.75 18.86
CA ILE A 62 23.64 14.89 19.90
C ILE A 62 23.35 13.95 21.08
N SER A 63 22.08 13.88 21.51
CA SER A 63 21.64 13.00 22.59
C SER A 63 20.14 12.70 22.46
N LEU A 64 19.70 11.60 23.08
CA LEU A 64 18.29 11.19 23.15
C LEU A 64 17.95 10.84 24.60
N THR A 65 16.97 11.54 25.18
CA THR A 65 16.48 11.26 26.54
C THR A 65 15.16 10.50 26.48
N LEU A 66 15.18 9.22 26.86
CA LEU A 66 14.02 8.33 26.80
C LEU A 66 13.10 8.41 28.04
N GLN A 67 13.47 9.17 29.07
CA GLN A 67 12.87 9.13 30.41
C GLN A 67 11.34 9.35 30.45
N LYS A 68 10.81 10.16 29.52
CA LYS A 68 9.37 10.48 29.45
C LYS A 68 8.53 9.39 28.77
N LEU A 69 9.16 8.55 27.93
CA LEU A 69 8.46 7.50 27.19
C LEU A 69 8.00 6.37 28.13
N TRP A 70 8.83 6.02 29.12
CA TRP A 70 8.59 4.89 30.04
C TRP A 70 7.55 5.19 31.14
N HIS A 71 7.22 6.46 31.37
CA HIS A 71 6.23 6.87 32.37
C HIS A 71 4.81 7.01 31.83
N THR A 72 4.63 6.92 30.50
CA THR A 72 3.29 6.90 29.92
C THR A 72 2.73 5.48 30.11
N ARG A 73 2.11 5.25 31.28
CA ARG A 73 1.40 4.01 31.56
C ARG A 73 0.28 3.84 30.53
N ALA A 74 0.14 2.61 30.05
CA ALA A 74 -0.99 2.15 29.26
C ALA A 74 -2.33 2.41 29.99
#